data_AF-A0A2V9IIE0-F1
#
_entry.id   AF-A0A2V9IIE0-F1
#
_cell.length_a   1.000
_cell.length_b   1.000
_cell.length_c   1.000
_cell.angle_alpha   90.00
_cell.angle_beta   90.00
_cell.angle_gamma   90.00
#
_symmetry.space_group_name_H-M   'P 1'
#
loop_
_entity.id
_entity.type
_entity.pdbx_description
1 polymer ?
#
loop_
_entity_poly.entity_id
_entity_poly.type
_entity_poly.pdbx_seq_one_letter_code
_entity_poly.pdbx_strand_id
1 'polypeptide(L)'
;MALATLLLFAGPSSAGIRGPGKYSGVVVFDRWDGCLLFSSVYLMYISEVVKDDLRSYAGQAIQIDALDVLQRVNPGDGLIRKFKVLGPAPEKHLGAIPEGLFLVADGPFPNRGLPAVTLEIRNQGAKSATVDSSKIGLALLTKKQEGYYAFDPSDGPSTAIITRVSVLNPGGKFWWSLDGVKHSFSYTIDPENRLPHSFDLDPGRSRSTTVTFEIPPGEYQFISGYGGGVHEERSLVSNPVSFDVNEAPVGRQSLLDYPVRIWSHLRK
;
A
#
# COMPACT_ATOMS: atom_id res chain seq x y z
N MET A 1 8.79 -24.22 -25.28
CA MET A 1 9.09 -23.84 -23.88
C MET A 1 10.08 -22.70 -23.89
N ALA A 2 9.64 -21.46 -23.67
CA ALA A 2 10.53 -20.30 -23.58
C ALA A 2 10.58 -19.84 -22.13
N LEU A 3 11.79 -19.92 -21.56
CA LEU A 3 12.12 -19.45 -20.23
C LEU A 3 12.11 -17.92 -20.26
N ALA A 4 11.15 -17.28 -19.59
CA ALA A 4 11.08 -15.83 -19.50
C ALA A 4 12.03 -15.32 -18.41
N THR A 5 13.09 -14.62 -18.82
CA THR A 5 14.06 -13.97 -17.95
C THR A 5 13.42 -12.75 -17.28
N LEU A 6 13.34 -12.79 -15.95
CA LEU A 6 12.83 -11.71 -15.11
C LEU A 6 13.89 -10.59 -15.02
N LEU A 7 13.71 -9.49 -15.75
CA LEU A 7 14.52 -8.27 -15.57
C LEU A 7 13.80 -7.36 -14.57
N LEU A 8 14.04 -7.60 -13.28
CA LEU A 8 13.73 -6.65 -12.21
C LEU A 8 14.85 -5.60 -12.19
N PHE A 9 14.54 -4.35 -12.56
CA PHE A 9 15.34 -3.22 -12.09
C PHE A 9 15.05 -3.03 -10.61
N ALA A 10 15.72 -3.83 -9.77
CA ALA A 10 15.70 -3.70 -8.33
C ALA A 10 16.67 -2.57 -7.93
N GLY A 11 16.11 -1.44 -7.49
CA GLY A 11 16.77 -0.71 -6.41
C GLY A 11 16.91 -1.65 -5.19
N PRO A 12 17.76 -1.36 -4.19
CA PRO A 12 18.03 -2.28 -3.09
C PRO A 12 16.78 -2.52 -2.23
N SER A 13 15.92 -3.45 -2.66
CA SER A 13 14.89 -4.04 -1.82
C SER A 13 15.61 -5.09 -1.00
N SER A 14 15.78 -4.84 0.31
CA SER A 14 16.20 -5.90 1.22
C SER A 14 15.18 -7.04 1.13
N ALA A 15 15.56 -8.12 0.45
CA ALA A 15 14.79 -9.36 0.35
C ALA A 15 14.86 -10.10 1.69
N GLY A 16 14.13 -9.60 2.68
CA GLY A 16 14.00 -10.24 3.99
C GLY A 16 12.99 -11.37 3.96
N ILE A 17 13.41 -12.55 4.43
CA ILE A 17 12.48 -13.63 4.80
C ILE A 17 11.56 -13.09 5.90
N ARG A 18 10.24 -13.30 5.75
CA ARG A 18 9.26 -12.99 6.79
C ARG A 18 9.08 -14.21 7.66
N GLY A 19 9.33 -14.05 8.96
CA GLY A 19 9.21 -15.13 9.94
C GLY A 19 8.68 -14.60 11.28
N PRO A 20 8.54 -15.47 12.30
CA PRO A 20 8.20 -15.03 13.65
C PRO A 20 9.13 -13.93 14.17
N GLY A 21 8.60 -13.05 15.02
CA GLY A 21 9.32 -11.92 15.58
C GLY A 21 8.46 -10.68 15.73
N LYS A 22 9.10 -9.55 16.06
CA LYS A 22 8.39 -8.29 16.28
C LYS A 22 8.04 -7.61 14.96
N TYR A 23 6.80 -7.16 14.86
CA TYR A 23 6.29 -6.36 13.75
C TYR A 23 5.60 -5.12 14.30
N SER A 24 5.79 -4.00 13.63
CA SER A 24 5.22 -2.70 13.96
C SER A 24 4.57 -2.14 12.72
N GLY A 25 3.40 -1.55 12.87
CA GLY A 25 2.64 -1.01 11.77
C GLY A 25 1.32 -0.43 12.24
N VAL A 26 0.65 0.27 11.32
CA VAL A 26 -0.73 0.69 11.54
C VAL A 26 -1.66 -0.46 11.22
N VAL A 27 -2.59 -0.77 12.14
CA VAL A 27 -3.67 -1.72 11.88
C VAL A 27 -4.66 -1.09 10.91
N VAL A 28 -4.83 -1.69 9.75
CA VAL A 28 -5.75 -1.23 8.71
C VAL A 28 -6.75 -2.32 8.43
N PHE A 29 -8.04 -2.01 8.58
CA PHE A 29 -9.12 -2.80 8.01
C PHE A 29 -9.50 -2.20 6.67
N ASP A 30 -9.43 -3.00 5.61
CA ASP A 30 -9.76 -2.56 4.27
C ASP A 30 -11.29 -2.56 4.01
N ARG A 31 -11.70 -2.12 2.81
CA ARG A 31 -13.12 -2.01 2.45
C ARG A 31 -13.87 -3.35 2.41
N TRP A 32 -13.16 -4.47 2.36
CA TRP A 32 -13.74 -5.81 2.36
C TRP A 32 -13.56 -6.51 3.70
N ASP A 33 -13.19 -5.76 4.75
CA ASP A 33 -12.96 -6.26 6.10
C ASP A 33 -11.68 -7.09 6.27
N GLY A 34 -10.79 -7.12 5.28
CA GLY A 34 -9.45 -7.71 5.42
C GLY A 34 -8.60 -6.87 6.38
N CYS A 35 -7.73 -7.52 7.16
CA CYS A 35 -6.87 -6.84 8.13
C CYS A 35 -5.41 -6.89 7.73
N LEU A 36 -4.76 -5.73 7.78
CA LEU A 36 -3.35 -5.53 7.46
C LEU A 36 -2.64 -4.89 8.65
N LEU A 37 -1.40 -5.30 8.90
CA LEU A 37 -0.43 -4.51 9.63
C LEU A 37 0.46 -3.81 8.60
N PHE A 38 0.24 -2.51 8.45
CA PHE A 38 0.84 -1.71 7.37
C PHE A 38 2.00 -0.84 7.88
N SER A 39 3.15 -0.95 7.22
CA SER A 39 4.41 -0.31 7.59
C SER A 39 5.04 0.32 6.36
N SER A 40 4.33 1.30 5.77
CA SER A 40 4.76 2.03 4.58
C SER A 40 5.01 1.13 3.37
N VAL A 41 6.27 0.89 3.00
CA VAL A 41 6.64 0.06 1.85
C VAL A 41 6.39 -1.42 2.12
N TYR A 42 6.08 -1.81 3.35
CA TYR A 42 5.78 -3.19 3.67
C TYR A 42 4.37 -3.32 4.24
N LEU A 43 3.73 -4.45 3.93
CA LEU A 43 2.49 -4.87 4.55
C LEU A 43 2.61 -6.32 5.01
N MET A 44 1.91 -6.64 6.08
CA MET A 44 1.67 -8.00 6.54
C MET A 44 0.17 -8.21 6.61
N TYR A 45 -0.32 -9.30 6.05
CA TYR A 45 -1.70 -9.71 6.26
C TYR A 45 -1.85 -10.24 7.68
N ILE A 46 -3.01 -9.98 8.27
CA ILE A 46 -3.44 -10.63 9.52
C ILE A 46 -4.51 -11.64 9.15
N SER A 47 -4.32 -12.88 9.58
CA SER A 47 -5.23 -13.96 9.23
C SER A 47 -6.65 -13.69 9.72
N GLU A 48 -7.63 -14.05 8.89
CA GLU A 48 -9.06 -13.89 9.20
C GLU A 48 -9.45 -14.51 10.54
N VAL A 49 -8.75 -15.57 10.97
CA VAL A 49 -9.04 -16.28 12.22
C VAL A 49 -8.57 -15.55 13.48
N VAL A 50 -7.70 -14.53 13.34
CA VAL A 50 -7.14 -13.76 14.47
C VAL A 50 -7.31 -12.24 14.31
N LYS A 51 -7.85 -11.75 13.19
CA LYS A 51 -7.94 -10.30 12.93
C LYS A 51 -8.79 -9.54 13.95
N ASP A 52 -9.80 -10.20 14.53
CA ASP A 52 -10.73 -9.52 15.43
C ASP A 52 -10.07 -9.06 16.73
N ASP A 53 -8.96 -9.70 17.14
CA ASP A 53 -8.11 -9.27 18.25
C ASP A 53 -7.47 -7.88 18.00
N LEU A 54 -7.45 -7.41 16.76
CA LEU A 54 -6.91 -6.10 16.37
C LEU A 54 -7.96 -5.01 16.15
N ARG A 55 -9.26 -5.30 16.27
CA ARG A 55 -10.35 -4.34 15.99
C ARG A 55 -10.23 -3.06 16.80
N SER A 56 -9.95 -3.19 18.10
CA SER A 56 -9.77 -2.05 19.00
C SER A 56 -8.55 -1.19 18.67
N TYR A 57 -7.66 -1.67 17.80
CA TYR A 57 -6.44 -0.99 17.37
C TYR A 57 -6.55 -0.43 15.95
N ALA A 58 -7.71 -0.51 15.30
CA ALA A 58 -7.90 0.02 13.94
C ALA A 58 -7.46 1.50 13.84
N GLY A 59 -6.59 1.79 12.86
CA GLY A 59 -5.97 3.09 12.64
C GLY A 59 -4.82 3.44 13.58
N GLN A 60 -4.43 2.55 14.50
CA GLN A 60 -3.36 2.79 15.46
C GLN A 60 -2.07 2.09 15.06
N ALA A 61 -0.94 2.77 15.29
CA ALA A 61 0.40 2.20 15.15
C ALA A 61 0.73 1.36 16.40
N ILE A 62 0.80 0.04 16.24
CA ILE A 62 1.09 -0.90 17.32
C ILE A 62 2.34 -1.71 17.02
N GLN A 63 2.89 -2.34 18.05
CA GLN A 63 3.83 -3.44 17.91
C GLN A 63 3.17 -4.75 18.35
N ILE A 64 3.40 -5.80 17.57
CA ILE A 64 3.00 -7.17 17.88
C ILE A 64 4.24 -8.07 17.87
N ASP A 65 4.17 -9.14 18.63
CA ASP A 65 5.06 -10.30 18.52
C ASP A 65 4.35 -11.37 17.69
N ALA A 66 4.72 -11.50 16.42
CA ALA A 66 4.19 -12.51 15.53
C ALA A 66 4.81 -13.88 15.85
N LEU A 67 3.98 -14.82 16.25
CA LEU A 67 4.39 -16.15 16.67
C LEU A 67 4.36 -17.17 15.52
N ASP A 68 3.56 -16.88 14.50
CA ASP A 68 3.39 -17.72 13.32
C ASP A 68 3.19 -16.85 12.09
N VAL A 69 4.11 -16.96 11.13
CA VAL A 69 4.12 -16.19 9.89
C VAL A 69 4.27 -17.14 8.71
N LEU A 70 3.36 -17.05 7.75
CA LEU A 70 3.43 -17.74 6.48
C LEU A 70 3.88 -16.76 5.39
N GLN A 71 4.97 -17.08 4.69
CA GLN A 71 5.40 -16.38 3.49
C GLN A 71 5.44 -17.37 2.33
N ARG A 72 4.52 -17.23 1.36
CA ARG A 72 4.41 -18.17 0.23
C ARG A 72 5.51 -18.00 -0.81
N VAL A 73 5.96 -16.75 -1.04
CA VAL A 73 7.00 -16.41 -2.01
C VAL A 73 7.96 -15.43 -1.37
N ASN A 74 9.26 -15.61 -1.63
CA ASN A 74 10.32 -14.71 -1.22
C ASN A 74 11.03 -14.15 -2.46
N PRO A 75 11.14 -12.81 -2.63
CA PRO A 75 10.50 -11.77 -1.81
C PRO A 75 8.98 -11.76 -1.96
N GLY A 76 8.27 -11.44 -0.89
CA GLY A 76 6.81 -11.36 -0.88
C GLY A 76 6.25 -11.01 0.49
N ASP A 77 4.98 -10.64 0.55
CA ASP A 77 4.28 -10.34 1.79
C ASP A 77 4.02 -11.59 2.63
N GLY A 78 3.87 -11.41 3.93
CA GLY A 78 3.62 -12.49 4.88
C GLY A 78 2.22 -12.40 5.47
N LEU A 79 1.71 -13.53 5.90
CA LEU A 79 0.47 -13.69 6.65
C LEU A 79 0.80 -14.04 8.10
N ILE A 80 0.43 -13.18 9.03
CA ILE A 80 0.55 -13.40 10.46
C ILE A 80 -0.69 -14.17 10.91
N ARG A 81 -0.47 -15.41 11.36
CA ARG A 81 -1.54 -16.33 11.78
C ARG A 81 -1.75 -16.39 13.28
N LYS A 82 -0.72 -15.99 14.05
CA LYS A 82 -0.74 -15.91 15.51
C LYS A 82 0.16 -14.77 15.97
N PHE A 83 -0.28 -14.01 16.96
CA PHE A 83 0.52 -12.92 17.53
C PHE A 83 0.14 -12.62 18.98
N LYS A 84 0.93 -11.76 19.61
CA LYS A 84 0.58 -11.05 20.86
C LYS A 84 0.75 -9.55 20.64
N VAL A 85 -0.22 -8.75 21.08
CA VAL A 85 -0.07 -7.30 21.07
C VAL A 85 0.89 -6.87 22.17
N LEU A 86 1.95 -6.14 21.81
CA LEU A 86 2.94 -5.61 22.77
C LEU A 86 2.62 -4.19 23.22
N GLY A 87 1.71 -3.50 22.52
CA GLY A 87 1.29 -2.14 22.82
C GLY A 87 1.57 -1.18 21.65
N PRO A 88 1.69 0.12 21.92
CA PRO A 88 2.04 1.12 20.89
C PRO A 88 3.36 0.80 20.18
N ALA A 89 3.46 1.14 18.90
CA ALA A 89 4.70 0.99 18.14
C ALA A 89 5.81 1.88 18.75
N PRO A 90 7.05 1.38 18.88
CA PRO A 90 8.12 2.15 19.48
C PRO A 90 8.55 3.34 18.60
N GLU A 91 8.86 4.46 19.25
CA GLU A 91 9.54 5.59 18.63
C GLU A 91 11.06 5.34 18.73
N LYS A 92 11.70 4.86 17.67
CA LYS A 92 13.19 4.82 17.66
C LYS A 92 13.71 6.25 17.47
N HIS A 93 14.58 6.71 18.38
CA HIS A 93 15.10 8.08 18.40
C HIS A 93 15.85 8.52 17.12
N LEU A 94 16.40 7.58 16.35
CA LEU A 94 17.06 7.82 15.06
C LEU A 94 16.11 7.46 13.93
N GLY A 95 15.32 8.43 13.47
CA GLY A 95 14.35 8.22 12.38
C GLY A 95 12.88 8.18 12.80
N ALA A 96 12.58 8.58 14.04
CA ALA A 96 11.21 8.82 14.50
C ALA A 96 10.46 9.73 13.53
N ILE A 97 9.19 9.39 13.31
CA ILE A 97 8.30 10.21 12.48
C ILE A 97 8.12 11.56 13.19
N PRO A 98 8.44 12.68 12.51
CA PRO A 98 8.27 14.01 13.10
C PRO A 98 6.83 14.22 13.58
N GLU A 99 6.70 14.79 14.78
CA GLU A 99 5.40 15.15 15.34
C GLU A 99 4.66 16.12 14.41
N GLY A 100 3.36 15.87 14.19
CA GLY A 100 2.53 16.69 13.33
C GLY A 100 2.67 16.42 11.83
N LEU A 101 3.44 15.39 11.42
CA LEU A 101 3.45 14.93 10.04
C LEU A 101 2.22 14.05 9.76
N PHE A 102 1.54 14.28 8.64
CA PHE A 102 0.36 13.54 8.21
C PHE A 102 0.44 13.17 6.74
N LEU A 103 -0.13 12.02 6.40
CA LEU A 103 -0.39 11.61 5.02
C LEU A 103 -1.88 11.72 4.72
N VAL A 104 -2.20 12.28 3.56
CA VAL A 104 -3.57 12.40 3.06
C VAL A 104 -3.59 11.90 1.62
N ALA A 105 -4.57 11.05 1.30
CA ALA A 105 -4.81 10.61 -0.05
C ALA A 105 -6.13 11.19 -0.55
N ASP A 106 -6.15 11.70 -1.78
CA ASP A 106 -7.34 12.28 -2.41
C ASP A 106 -7.59 11.65 -3.78
N GLY A 107 -8.86 11.37 -4.07
CA GLY A 107 -9.31 10.73 -5.30
C GLY A 107 -10.35 9.63 -5.10
N PRO A 108 -10.48 8.69 -6.07
CA PRO A 108 -9.76 8.71 -7.33
C PRO A 108 -10.26 9.87 -8.22
N PHE A 109 -9.47 10.27 -9.19
CA PHE A 109 -9.90 11.15 -10.27
C PHE A 109 -9.36 10.63 -11.60
N PRO A 110 -9.99 10.95 -12.74
CA PRO A 110 -9.47 10.57 -14.04
C PRO A 110 -8.19 11.36 -14.34
N ASN A 111 -7.12 10.67 -14.71
CA ASN A 111 -5.91 11.24 -15.28
C ASN A 111 -5.59 10.52 -16.60
N ARG A 112 -5.72 11.22 -17.73
CA ARG A 112 -5.58 10.65 -19.08
C ARG A 112 -6.45 9.37 -19.27
N GLY A 113 -7.66 9.37 -18.70
CA GLY A 113 -8.59 8.26 -18.81
C GLY A 113 -8.37 7.10 -17.82
N LEU A 114 -7.36 7.20 -16.95
CA LEU A 114 -7.01 6.18 -15.96
C LEU A 114 -7.33 6.68 -14.54
N PRO A 115 -7.66 5.79 -13.58
CA PRO A 115 -7.81 6.17 -12.18
C PRO A 115 -6.48 6.68 -11.61
N ALA A 116 -6.51 7.81 -10.92
CA ALA A 116 -5.36 8.38 -10.25
C ALA A 116 -5.72 8.85 -8.83
N VAL A 117 -4.72 8.86 -7.95
CA VAL A 117 -4.82 9.32 -6.57
C VAL A 117 -3.69 10.30 -6.30
N THR A 118 -4.01 11.44 -5.70
CA THR A 118 -3.03 12.39 -5.18
C THR A 118 -2.68 11.96 -3.77
N LEU A 119 -1.39 11.77 -3.51
CA LEU A 119 -0.84 11.58 -2.19
C LEU A 119 -0.18 12.87 -1.74
N GLU A 120 -0.55 13.34 -0.55
CA GLU A 120 0.01 14.54 0.05
C GLU A 120 0.60 14.22 1.42
N ILE A 121 1.81 14.73 1.66
CA ILE A 121 2.44 14.75 2.97
C ILE A 121 2.42 16.19 3.50
N ARG A 122 1.86 16.38 4.69
CA ARG A 122 1.63 17.69 5.32
C ARG A 122 2.33 17.75 6.66
N ASN A 123 2.97 18.88 6.96
CA ASN A 123 3.46 19.17 8.30
C ASN A 123 2.52 20.15 9.00
N GLN A 124 1.79 19.66 9.99
CA GLN A 124 0.95 20.46 10.91
C GLN A 124 1.60 20.64 12.28
N GLY A 125 2.83 20.16 12.47
CA GLY A 125 3.62 20.36 13.68
C GLY A 125 4.20 21.77 13.77
N ALA A 126 4.76 22.09 14.93
CA ALA A 126 5.36 23.40 15.20
C ALA A 126 6.79 23.56 14.68
N LYS A 127 7.43 22.46 14.24
CA LYS A 127 8.84 22.44 13.79
C LYS A 127 8.92 21.95 12.35
N SER A 128 9.94 22.40 11.63
CA SER A 128 10.25 21.87 10.30
C SER A 128 10.60 20.37 10.40
N ALA A 129 10.23 19.61 9.38
CA ALA A 129 10.35 18.16 9.33
C ALA A 129 11.06 17.74 8.05
N THR A 130 12.19 17.04 8.17
CA THR A 130 12.85 16.39 7.03
C THR A 130 12.11 15.11 6.66
N VAL A 131 11.66 15.02 5.42
CA VAL A 131 10.92 13.89 4.86
C VAL A 131 11.82 13.09 3.93
N ASP A 132 11.92 11.78 4.17
CA ASP A 132 12.57 10.83 3.28
C ASP A 132 11.53 10.13 2.39
N SER A 133 11.48 10.51 1.12
CA SER A 133 10.49 9.98 0.17
C SER A 133 10.62 8.47 -0.06
N SER A 134 11.78 7.86 0.19
CA SER A 134 11.94 6.40 0.08
C SER A 134 11.08 5.66 1.12
N LYS A 135 10.72 6.35 2.21
CA LYS A 135 9.86 5.84 3.27
C LYS A 135 8.39 6.12 3.02
N ILE A 136 7.98 6.69 1.88
CA ILE A 136 6.57 6.85 1.51
C ILE A 136 6.18 5.68 0.61
N GLY A 137 5.50 4.69 1.19
CA GLY A 137 5.09 3.46 0.53
C GLY A 137 3.69 3.54 -0.05
N LEU A 138 3.45 2.78 -1.12
CA LEU A 138 2.16 2.68 -1.79
C LEU A 138 1.62 1.26 -1.68
N ALA A 139 0.33 1.14 -1.38
CA ALA A 139 -0.40 -0.10 -1.53
C ALA A 139 -1.72 0.10 -2.28
N LEU A 140 -1.94 -0.73 -3.29
CA LEU A 140 -3.23 -0.86 -3.98
C LEU A 140 -3.76 -2.26 -3.74
N LEU A 141 -4.89 -2.35 -3.06
CA LEU A 141 -5.61 -3.57 -2.74
C LEU A 141 -6.70 -3.79 -3.78
N THR A 142 -6.97 -5.05 -4.09
CA THR A 142 -8.11 -5.50 -4.88
C THR A 142 -8.89 -6.56 -4.10
N LYS A 143 -10.20 -6.63 -4.36
CA LYS A 143 -10.99 -7.78 -3.96
C LYS A 143 -10.44 -9.02 -4.66
N LYS A 144 -10.30 -10.13 -3.92
CA LYS A 144 -9.91 -11.39 -4.50
C LYS A 144 -11.05 -11.94 -5.35
N GLN A 145 -10.70 -12.42 -6.53
CA GLN A 145 -11.58 -13.24 -7.35
C GLN A 145 -11.18 -14.71 -7.17
N GLU A 146 -12.07 -15.65 -7.53
CA GLU A 146 -11.71 -17.07 -7.51
C GLU A 146 -10.50 -17.32 -8.44
N GLY A 147 -9.56 -18.16 -7.99
CA GLY A 147 -8.35 -18.50 -8.75
C GLY A 147 -7.25 -17.43 -8.82
N TYR A 148 -7.49 -16.21 -8.35
CA TYR A 148 -6.72 -15.00 -8.70
C TYR A 148 -5.20 -15.10 -8.56
N TYR A 149 -4.67 -15.73 -7.50
CA TYR A 149 -3.22 -15.87 -7.32
C TYR A 149 -2.85 -17.03 -6.38
N ALA A 150 -2.27 -18.10 -6.91
CA ALA A 150 -1.89 -19.30 -6.14
C ALA A 150 -0.85 -19.05 -5.04
N PHE A 151 -0.12 -17.94 -5.12
CA PHE A 151 0.92 -17.54 -4.18
C PHE A 151 0.49 -16.40 -3.25
N ASP A 152 -0.79 -16.05 -3.23
CA ASP A 152 -1.33 -15.01 -2.36
C ASP A 152 -1.16 -15.43 -0.89
N PRO A 153 -0.39 -14.68 -0.08
CA PRO A 153 -0.28 -14.98 1.33
C PRO A 153 -1.59 -14.70 2.08
N SER A 154 -2.47 -13.81 1.59
CA SER A 154 -3.74 -13.46 2.24
C SER A 154 -4.70 -14.65 2.28
N ASP A 155 -5.28 -14.92 3.45
CA ASP A 155 -6.44 -15.83 3.60
C ASP A 155 -7.77 -15.06 3.71
N GLY A 156 -7.73 -13.73 3.64
CA GLY A 156 -8.89 -12.85 3.65
C GLY A 156 -9.47 -12.58 2.26
N PRO A 157 -10.41 -11.62 2.16
CA PRO A 157 -11.15 -11.30 0.94
C PRO A 157 -10.39 -10.40 -0.04
N SER A 158 -9.21 -9.90 0.32
CA SER A 158 -8.45 -8.92 -0.45
C SER A 158 -6.98 -9.31 -0.59
N THR A 159 -6.32 -8.75 -1.62
CA THR A 159 -4.88 -8.88 -1.83
C THR A 159 -4.30 -7.61 -2.44
N ALA A 160 -3.04 -7.33 -2.15
CA ALA A 160 -2.30 -6.21 -2.69
C ALA A 160 -1.71 -6.55 -4.06
N ILE A 161 -2.07 -5.77 -5.07
CA ILE A 161 -1.54 -5.87 -6.45
C ILE A 161 -0.40 -4.88 -6.69
N ILE A 162 -0.32 -3.84 -5.87
CA ILE A 162 0.82 -2.93 -5.77
C ILE A 162 1.18 -2.85 -4.29
N THR A 163 2.42 -3.14 -3.95
CA THR A 163 3.00 -3.17 -2.60
C THR A 163 4.52 -3.19 -2.76
N ARG A 164 5.30 -2.97 -1.69
CA ARG A 164 6.77 -3.00 -1.74
C ARG A 164 7.39 -1.99 -2.69
N VAL A 165 6.68 -0.90 -2.90
CA VAL A 165 7.13 0.21 -3.73
C VAL A 165 7.02 1.51 -2.95
N SER A 166 7.96 2.41 -3.23
CA SER A 166 7.94 3.78 -2.71
C SER A 166 7.56 4.76 -3.80
N VAL A 167 7.18 5.98 -3.43
CA VAL A 167 6.98 7.09 -4.39
C VAL A 167 8.25 7.47 -5.17
N LEU A 168 9.43 7.01 -4.75
CA LEU A 168 10.66 7.19 -5.53
C LEU A 168 10.72 6.26 -6.74
N ASN A 169 9.96 5.17 -6.77
CA ASN A 169 9.82 4.34 -7.94
C ASN A 169 8.90 5.07 -8.94
N PRO A 170 9.39 5.50 -10.13
CA PRO A 170 8.59 6.31 -11.06
C PRO A 170 7.42 5.55 -11.68
N GLY A 171 7.43 4.23 -11.56
CA GLY A 171 6.39 3.34 -12.00
C GLY A 171 6.81 1.90 -11.78
N GLY A 172 5.85 1.00 -11.95
CA GLY A 172 6.06 -0.44 -11.86
C GLY A 172 5.00 -1.16 -12.65
N LYS A 173 5.34 -2.35 -13.14
CA LYS A 173 4.43 -3.23 -13.85
C LYS A 173 4.57 -4.63 -13.30
N PHE A 174 3.45 -5.23 -12.95
CA PHE A 174 3.35 -6.61 -12.53
C PHE A 174 2.30 -7.30 -13.40
N TRP A 175 2.57 -8.54 -13.78
CA TRP A 175 1.62 -9.33 -14.54
C TRP A 175 1.76 -10.79 -14.19
N TRP A 176 0.67 -11.53 -14.35
CA TRP A 176 0.66 -12.97 -14.31
C TRP A 176 -0.37 -13.49 -15.31
N SER A 177 -0.28 -14.77 -15.62
CA SER A 177 -1.27 -15.45 -16.45
C SER A 177 -1.87 -16.61 -15.66
N LEU A 178 -3.19 -16.69 -15.65
CA LEU A 178 -3.95 -17.81 -15.08
C LEU A 178 -4.93 -18.28 -16.15
N ASP A 179 -4.94 -19.58 -16.45
CA ASP A 179 -5.86 -20.20 -17.42
C ASP A 179 -5.93 -19.48 -18.77
N GLY A 180 -4.79 -18.94 -19.23
CA GLY A 180 -4.67 -18.21 -20.50
C GLY A 180 -5.10 -16.74 -20.44
N VAL A 181 -5.65 -16.26 -19.32
CA VAL A 181 -5.98 -14.86 -19.09
C VAL A 181 -4.77 -14.14 -18.48
N LYS A 182 -4.31 -13.08 -19.15
CA LYS A 182 -3.23 -12.22 -18.64
C LYS A 182 -3.82 -11.13 -17.77
N HIS A 183 -3.43 -11.11 -16.50
CA HIS A 183 -3.71 -10.02 -15.58
C HIS A 183 -2.48 -9.11 -15.53
N SER A 184 -2.66 -7.81 -15.75
CA SER A 184 -1.59 -6.82 -15.75
C SER A 184 -2.00 -5.63 -14.91
N PHE A 185 -1.09 -5.18 -14.06
CA PHE A 185 -1.27 -4.05 -13.16
C PHE A 185 -0.04 -3.18 -13.31
N SER A 186 -0.25 -1.89 -13.56
CA SER A 186 0.84 -0.94 -13.60
C SER A 186 0.46 0.33 -12.86
N TYR A 187 1.48 1.04 -12.39
CA TYR A 187 1.33 2.39 -11.89
C TYR A 187 2.45 3.28 -12.42
N THR A 188 2.19 4.56 -12.44
CA THR A 188 3.15 5.61 -12.74
C THR A 188 3.00 6.76 -11.74
N ILE A 189 4.14 7.36 -11.39
CA ILE A 189 4.20 8.60 -10.64
C ILE A 189 4.32 9.73 -11.64
N ASP A 190 3.47 10.75 -11.49
CA ASP A 190 3.49 11.89 -12.39
C ASP A 190 4.86 12.61 -12.33
N PRO A 191 5.59 12.73 -13.45
CA PRO A 191 6.90 13.34 -13.46
C PRO A 191 6.88 14.84 -13.09
N GLU A 192 5.76 15.54 -13.27
CA GLU A 192 5.65 16.98 -12.99
C GLU A 192 5.56 17.27 -11.49
N ASN A 193 5.09 16.32 -10.69
CA ASN A 193 4.93 16.46 -9.24
C ASN A 193 5.69 15.40 -8.43
N ARG A 194 6.76 14.85 -9.02
CA ARG A 194 7.58 13.84 -8.34
C ARG A 194 8.29 14.44 -7.12
N LEU A 195 8.20 13.75 -6.00
CA LEU A 195 8.90 14.16 -4.79
C LEU A 195 10.42 13.95 -4.95
N PRO A 196 11.25 14.88 -4.46
CA PRO A 196 12.69 14.65 -4.37
C PRO A 196 12.99 13.55 -3.35
N HIS A 197 14.21 13.02 -3.37
CA HIS A 197 14.62 11.95 -2.44
C HIS A 197 14.43 12.33 -0.97
N SER A 198 14.83 13.55 -0.61
CA SER A 198 14.62 14.14 0.70
C SER A 198 14.26 15.61 0.55
N PHE A 199 13.44 16.14 1.45
CA PHE A 199 13.09 17.56 1.51
C PHE A 199 12.61 17.95 2.90
N ASP A 200 12.77 19.23 3.23
CA ASP A 200 12.20 19.80 4.45
C ASP A 200 10.78 20.31 4.18
N LEU A 201 9.89 20.07 5.14
CA LEU A 201 8.57 20.66 5.23
C LEU A 201 8.48 21.56 6.45
N ASP A 202 8.34 22.85 6.22
CA ASP A 202 8.05 23.81 7.28
C ASP A 202 6.64 23.64 7.85
N PRO A 203 6.37 24.13 9.07
CA PRO A 203 5.03 24.16 9.66
C PRO A 203 3.98 24.74 8.69
N GLY A 204 2.86 24.03 8.55
CA GLY A 204 1.75 24.38 7.66
C GLY A 204 2.00 24.13 6.17
N ARG A 205 3.17 23.60 5.79
CA ARG A 205 3.49 23.27 4.40
C ARG A 205 3.16 21.82 4.07
N SER A 206 3.01 21.58 2.77
CA SER A 206 2.80 20.26 2.22
C SER A 206 3.47 20.10 0.86
N ARG A 207 3.63 18.84 0.46
CA ARG A 207 3.97 18.45 -0.91
C ARG A 207 3.14 17.25 -1.32
N SER A 208 2.83 17.18 -2.60
CA SER A 208 2.00 16.12 -3.16
C SER A 208 2.66 15.47 -4.37
N THR A 209 2.26 14.23 -4.63
CA THR A 209 2.56 13.52 -5.87
C THR A 209 1.34 12.75 -6.33
N THR A 210 1.21 12.50 -7.63
CA THR A 210 0.07 11.79 -8.21
C THR A 210 0.49 10.41 -8.67
N VAL A 211 -0.25 9.39 -8.22
CA VAL A 211 -0.11 8.01 -8.67
C VAL A 211 -1.24 7.71 -9.65
N THR A 212 -0.93 7.28 -10.86
CA THR A 212 -1.91 6.86 -11.87
C THR A 212 -1.82 5.36 -12.06
N PHE A 213 -2.96 4.68 -12.20
CA PHE A 213 -3.05 3.22 -12.24
C PHE A 213 -3.60 2.72 -13.58
N GLU A 214 -2.90 1.79 -14.21
CA GLU A 214 -3.39 1.01 -15.35
C GLU A 214 -3.73 -0.39 -14.82
N ILE A 215 -5.00 -0.59 -14.51
CA ILE A 215 -5.51 -1.77 -13.83
C ILE A 215 -6.79 -2.24 -14.52
N PRO A 216 -7.11 -3.55 -14.47
CA PRO A 216 -8.32 -4.08 -15.08
C PRO A 216 -9.59 -3.58 -14.34
N PRO A 217 -10.77 -3.89 -14.88
CA PRO A 217 -12.02 -3.73 -14.15
C PRO A 217 -12.01 -4.50 -12.82
N GLY A 218 -12.53 -3.88 -11.76
CA GLY A 218 -12.51 -4.44 -10.42
C GLY A 218 -12.81 -3.41 -9.33
N GLU A 219 -12.91 -3.90 -8.09
CA GLU A 219 -13.02 -3.08 -6.90
C GLU A 219 -11.63 -2.89 -6.27
N TYR A 220 -11.27 -1.64 -5.95
CA TYR A 220 -9.96 -1.27 -5.44
C TYR A 220 -10.02 -0.42 -4.17
N GLN A 221 -8.95 -0.47 -3.39
CA GLN A 221 -8.67 0.47 -2.32
C GLN A 221 -7.18 0.82 -2.29
N PHE A 222 -6.89 2.11 -2.33
CA PHE A 222 -5.55 2.66 -2.18
C PHE A 222 -5.30 3.12 -0.74
N ILE A 223 -4.11 2.83 -0.23
CA ILE A 223 -3.55 3.39 1.00
C ILE A 223 -2.07 3.73 0.78
N SER A 224 -1.57 4.73 1.50
CA SER A 224 -0.14 5.05 1.54
C SER A 224 0.34 5.14 2.98
N GLY A 225 1.61 4.85 3.22
CA GLY A 225 2.20 4.90 4.56
C GLY A 225 3.55 5.60 4.56
N TYR A 226 3.96 6.07 5.74
CA TYR A 226 5.26 6.70 5.95
C TYR A 226 5.98 6.07 7.14
N GLY A 227 7.29 5.83 7.01
CA GLY A 227 8.14 5.31 8.09
C GLY A 227 8.11 3.79 8.24
N GLY A 228 8.16 3.28 9.48
CA GLY A 228 8.01 1.87 9.80
C GLY A 228 9.25 0.97 9.62
N GLY A 229 10.16 1.31 8.70
CA GLY A 229 11.35 0.50 8.42
C GLY A 229 10.98 -0.94 8.06
N VAL A 230 11.82 -1.94 8.39
CA VAL A 230 11.51 -3.38 8.23
C VAL A 230 10.56 -3.85 9.35
N HIS A 231 9.45 -3.12 9.57
CA HIS A 231 8.41 -3.39 10.58
C HIS A 231 8.86 -3.26 12.04
N GLU A 232 9.80 -2.40 12.37
CA GLU A 232 10.24 -2.25 13.77
C GLU A 232 9.99 -0.87 14.36
N GLU A 233 9.43 0.04 13.57
CA GLU A 233 9.28 1.44 13.93
C GLU A 233 7.82 1.87 13.78
N ARG A 234 7.48 2.96 14.47
CA ARG A 234 6.22 3.66 14.25
C ARG A 234 6.07 4.04 12.77
N SER A 235 4.86 3.88 12.24
CA SER A 235 4.46 4.29 10.89
C SER A 235 3.22 5.17 10.92
N LEU A 236 3.02 5.93 9.85
CA LEU A 236 1.76 6.62 9.54
C LEU A 236 1.07 5.91 8.38
N VAL A 237 -0.24 6.07 8.29
CA VAL A 237 -1.05 5.68 7.14
C VAL A 237 -1.93 6.85 6.71
N SER A 238 -2.17 6.98 5.41
CA SER A 238 -3.17 7.90 4.86
C SER A 238 -4.59 7.42 5.19
N ASN A 239 -5.58 8.28 4.97
CA ASN A 239 -6.94 7.80 4.76
C ASN A 239 -6.99 6.85 3.54
N PRO A 240 -7.91 5.86 3.54
CA PRO A 240 -8.11 5.00 2.38
C PRO A 240 -8.88 5.72 1.28
N VAL A 241 -8.57 5.40 0.03
CA VAL A 241 -9.31 5.84 -1.16
C VAL A 241 -9.87 4.61 -1.86
N SER A 242 -11.18 4.42 -1.84
CA SER A 242 -11.86 3.26 -2.42
C SER A 242 -12.53 3.63 -3.73
N PHE A 243 -12.38 2.78 -4.74
CA PHE A 243 -12.92 3.04 -6.07
C PHE A 243 -13.14 1.78 -6.88
N ASP A 244 -14.01 1.87 -7.88
CA ASP A 244 -14.30 0.77 -8.78
C ASP A 244 -13.96 1.19 -10.21
N VAL A 245 -13.31 0.29 -10.94
CA VAL A 245 -13.04 0.40 -12.38
C VAL A 245 -14.04 -0.50 -13.10
N ASN A 246 -14.90 0.08 -13.92
CA ASN A 246 -15.89 -0.69 -14.68
C ASN A 246 -15.30 -1.16 -16.01
N GLU A 247 -15.92 -2.14 -16.66
CA GLU A 247 -15.63 -2.44 -18.06
C GLU A 247 -15.92 -1.24 -18.95
N ALA A 248 -15.11 -1.04 -19.99
CA ALA A 248 -15.43 -0.08 -21.04
C ALA A 248 -16.73 -0.53 -21.73
N PRO A 249 -17.63 0.39 -22.09
CA PRO A 249 -18.82 0.04 -22.86
C PRO A 249 -18.41 -0.70 -24.14
N VAL A 250 -19.02 -1.86 -24.39
CA VAL A 250 -18.80 -2.67 -25.60
C VAL A 250 -18.99 -1.79 -26.84
N GLY A 251 -17.90 -1.48 -27.55
CA GLY A 251 -17.91 -0.62 -28.74
C GLY A 251 -16.77 0.40 -28.86
N ARG A 252 -15.90 0.57 -27.84
CA ARG A 252 -14.67 1.38 -27.94
C ARG A 252 -13.44 0.57 -27.53
N GLN A 253 -12.58 0.27 -28.50
CA GLN A 253 -11.33 -0.49 -28.33
C GLN A 253 -10.18 0.28 -27.62
N SER A 254 -10.47 1.42 -26.99
CA SER A 254 -9.45 2.20 -26.30
C SER A 254 -9.41 1.87 -24.81
N LEU A 255 -8.27 1.39 -24.32
CA LEU A 255 -7.96 1.21 -22.89
C LEU A 255 -7.98 2.53 -22.09
N LEU A 256 -8.26 3.67 -22.74
CA LEU A 256 -8.29 5.01 -22.14
C LEU A 256 -9.69 5.47 -21.70
N ASP A 257 -10.74 4.65 -21.88
CA ASP A 257 -12.14 5.06 -21.63
C ASP A 257 -12.83 4.24 -20.51
N TYR A 258 -12.14 3.96 -19.39
CA TYR A 258 -12.76 3.24 -18.27
C TYR A 258 -13.49 4.19 -17.29
N PRO A 259 -14.82 4.06 -17.10
CA PRO A 259 -15.54 4.91 -16.17
C PRO A 259 -15.21 4.50 -14.71
N VAL A 260 -14.69 5.46 -13.94
CA VAL A 260 -14.35 5.29 -12.51
C VAL A 260 -15.56 5.68 -11.64
N ARG A 261 -16.00 4.79 -10.75
CA ARG A 261 -17.06 5.11 -9.76
C ARG A 261 -16.42 5.45 -8.41
N ILE A 262 -16.77 6.61 -7.86
CA ILE A 262 -16.22 7.15 -6.62
C ILE A 262 -17.18 6.89 -5.46
N TRP A 263 -16.69 6.27 -4.39
CA TRP A 263 -17.42 6.16 -3.13
C TRP A 263 -16.91 7.22 -2.16
N SER A 264 -17.67 8.32 -1.98
CA SER A 264 -17.39 9.28 -0.92
C SER A 264 -17.99 8.77 0.39
N HIS A 265 -17.16 8.31 1.31
CA HIS A 265 -17.54 8.20 2.71
C HIS A 265 -17.32 9.56 3.37
N LEU A 266 -18.27 10.47 3.16
CA LEU A 266 -18.41 11.64 4.02
C LEU A 266 -18.69 11.14 5.43
N ARG A 267 -17.69 11.27 6.32
CA ARG A 267 -17.93 11.21 7.76
C ARG A 267 -18.87 12.37 8.10
N LYS A 268 -20.04 12.05 8.65
CA LYS A 268 -20.83 12.99 9.45
C LYS A 268 -20.12 13.24 10.78
#